data_AF-A0A933JH17-F1
#
_entry.id   AF-A0A933JH17-F1
#
_cell.length_a   1.000
_cell.length_b   1.000
_cell.length_c   1.000
_cell.angle_alpha   90.00
_cell.angle_beta   90.00
_cell.angle_gamma   90.00
#
_symmetry.space_group_name_H-M   'P 1'
#
loop_
_entity.id
_entity.type
_entity.pdbx_description
1 polymer ?
#
loop_
_entity_poly.entity_id
_entity_poly.type
_entity_poly.pdbx_seq_one_letter_code
_entity_poly.pdbx_strand_id
1 'polypeptide(L)'
;MEAGVERLASNPFYVLGIPITATSMEIEREAQRILAMLELGLAAAKSYETPLGARERSKDLVREAMAELRDPRKRLIHELRARLPASAIVDLEEPIEEPDELTAPWPQALRALGFES
;
A
#
# COMPACT_ATOMS: atom_id res chain seq x y z
N MET A 1 -4.54 15.93 6.72
CA MET A 1 -4.23 14.50 6.96
C MET A 1 -4.67 13.62 5.78
N GLU A 2 -5.82 13.91 5.13
CA GLU A 2 -6.37 13.15 3.99
C GLU A 2 -5.45 12.94 2.78
N ALA A 3 -4.61 13.93 2.42
CA ALA A 3 -3.74 13.83 1.25
C ALA A 3 -2.68 12.71 1.33
N GLY A 4 -2.36 12.23 2.53
CA GLY A 4 -1.45 11.08 2.72
C GLY A 4 -2.16 9.75 2.44
N VAL A 5 -3.39 9.63 2.93
CA VAL A 5 -4.25 8.45 2.79
C VAL A 5 -4.56 8.20 1.31
N GLU A 6 -4.94 9.23 0.58
CA GLU A 6 -5.26 9.07 -0.85
C GLU A 6 -4.04 8.67 -1.67
N ARG A 7 -2.86 9.24 -1.37
CA ARG A 7 -1.60 8.85 -2.04
C ARG A 7 -1.16 7.42 -1.75
N LEU A 8 -1.57 6.85 -0.63
CA LEU A 8 -1.34 5.44 -0.33
C LEU A 8 -2.31 4.56 -1.11
N ALA A 9 -3.59 4.91 -1.09
CA ALA A 9 -4.65 4.20 -1.81
C ALA A 9 -4.49 4.19 -3.34
N SER A 10 -4.00 5.29 -3.92
CA SER A 10 -3.80 5.44 -5.36
C SER A 10 -2.39 5.00 -5.81
N ASN A 11 -1.64 4.30 -4.96
CA ASN A 11 -0.26 3.93 -5.27
C ASN A 11 -0.21 3.02 -6.53
N PRO A 12 0.66 3.31 -7.52
CA PRO A 12 0.76 2.55 -8.77
C PRO A 12 0.93 1.04 -8.60
N PHE A 13 1.64 0.58 -7.57
CA PHE A 13 1.84 -0.86 -7.33
C PHE A 13 0.54 -1.58 -6.95
N TYR A 14 -0.32 -0.93 -6.16
CA TYR A 14 -1.64 -1.48 -5.81
C TYR A 14 -2.60 -1.40 -7.00
N VAL A 15 -2.60 -0.26 -7.71
CA VAL A 15 -3.42 -0.09 -8.92
C VAL A 15 -3.13 -1.20 -9.93
N LEU A 16 -1.86 -1.50 -10.18
CA LEU A 16 -1.45 -2.55 -11.11
C LEU A 16 -1.49 -3.96 -10.50
N GLY A 17 -1.60 -4.10 -9.18
CA GLY A 17 -1.62 -5.40 -8.50
C GLY A 17 -0.31 -6.17 -8.60
N ILE A 18 0.83 -5.47 -8.60
CA ILE A 18 2.17 -6.05 -8.79
C ILE A 18 3.08 -5.77 -7.59
N PRO A 19 4.09 -6.63 -7.33
CA PRO A 19 5.04 -6.37 -6.26
C PRO A 19 5.96 -5.19 -6.60
N ILE A 20 6.50 -4.54 -5.55
CA ILE A 20 7.50 -3.46 -5.70
C ILE A 20 8.78 -3.91 -6.41
N THR A 21 9.05 -5.22 -6.40
CA THR A 21 10.20 -5.85 -7.06
C THR A 21 9.99 -6.07 -8.55
N ALA A 22 8.81 -5.76 -9.10
CA ALA A 22 8.50 -5.98 -10.51
C ALA A 22 9.44 -5.17 -11.43
N THR A 23 9.94 -5.83 -12.46
CA THR A 23 10.76 -5.21 -13.50
C THR A 23 9.93 -4.29 -14.40
N SER A 24 10.56 -3.37 -15.13
CA SER A 24 9.86 -2.47 -16.06
C SER A 24 9.06 -3.24 -17.12
N MET A 25 9.58 -4.36 -17.61
CA MET A 25 8.88 -5.22 -18.57
C MET A 25 7.61 -5.85 -17.97
N GLU A 26 7.68 -6.29 -16.71
CA GLU A 26 6.51 -6.87 -16.03
C GLU A 26 5.44 -5.82 -15.76
N ILE A 27 5.85 -4.60 -15.37
CA ILE A 27 4.96 -3.45 -15.19
C ILE A 27 4.20 -3.16 -16.49
N GLU A 28 4.90 -3.05 -17.61
CA GLU A 28 4.28 -2.73 -18.90
C GLU A 28 3.34 -3.84 -19.36
N ARG A 29 3.77 -5.10 -19.28
CA ARG A 29 2.94 -6.26 -19.64
C ARG A 29 1.65 -6.29 -18.83
N GLU A 30 1.75 -6.09 -17.53
CA GLU A 30 0.60 -6.16 -16.64
C GLU A 30 -0.38 -5.01 -16.87
N ALA A 31 0.13 -3.79 -17.05
CA ALA A 31 -0.72 -2.66 -17.33
C ALA A 31 -1.47 -2.81 -18.66
N GLN A 32 -0.82 -3.32 -19.71
CA GLN A 32 -1.49 -3.62 -20.98
C GLN A 32 -2.56 -4.71 -20.82
N ARG A 33 -2.27 -5.76 -20.06
CA ARG A 33 -3.24 -6.81 -19.73
C ARG A 33 -4.49 -6.21 -19.07
N ILE A 34 -4.30 -5.39 -18.04
CA ILE A 34 -5.40 -4.74 -17.31
C ILE A 34 -6.21 -3.80 -18.21
N LEU A 35 -5.54 -2.98 -19.03
CA LEU A 35 -6.22 -2.08 -19.97
C LEU A 35 -7.11 -2.84 -20.95
N ALA A 36 -6.61 -3.95 -21.51
CA ALA A 36 -7.40 -4.81 -22.38
C ALA A 36 -8.62 -5.40 -21.65
N MET A 37 -8.46 -5.87 -20.41
CA MET A 37 -9.58 -6.38 -19.62
C MET A 37 -10.63 -5.30 -19.28
N LEU A 38 -10.19 -4.08 -18.99
CA LEU A 38 -11.07 -2.93 -18.76
C LEU A 38 -11.83 -2.53 -20.04
N GLU A 39 -11.20 -2.64 -21.21
CA GLU A 39 -11.86 -2.43 -22.51
C GLU A 39 -12.96 -3.44 -22.76
N LEU A 40 -12.72 -4.71 -22.42
CA LEU A 40 -13.69 -5.79 -22.51
C LEU A 40 -14.73 -5.78 -21.37
N GLY A 41 -14.64 -4.84 -20.42
CA GLY A 41 -15.59 -4.70 -19.32
C GLY A 41 -15.52 -5.80 -18.27
N LEU A 42 -14.43 -6.56 -18.19
CA LEU A 42 -14.28 -7.69 -17.26
C LEU A 42 -14.28 -7.21 -15.80
N ALA A 43 -15.14 -7.79 -14.97
CA ALA A 43 -15.32 -7.40 -13.57
C ALA A 43 -14.02 -7.49 -12.74
N ALA A 44 -13.20 -8.51 -12.98
CA ALA A 44 -11.92 -8.70 -12.29
C ALA A 44 -10.92 -7.54 -12.52
N ALA A 45 -11.10 -6.75 -13.58
CA ALA A 45 -10.25 -5.59 -13.86
C ALA A 45 -10.71 -4.32 -13.14
N LYS A 46 -11.97 -4.27 -12.68
CA LYS A 46 -12.63 -3.03 -12.21
C LYS A 46 -12.32 -2.67 -10.77
N SER A 47 -11.73 -3.58 -10.00
CA SER A 47 -11.32 -3.29 -8.62
C SER A 47 -9.90 -3.76 -8.33
N TYR A 48 -9.31 -3.17 -7.30
CA TYR A 48 -8.01 -3.53 -6.77
C TYR A 48 -7.99 -3.37 -5.24
N GLU A 49 -7.17 -4.18 -4.58
CA GLU A 49 -7.02 -4.15 -3.13
C GLU A 49 -5.95 -3.14 -2.71
N THR A 50 -6.16 -2.53 -1.55
CA THR A 50 -5.19 -1.64 -0.90
C THR A 50 -5.20 -1.90 0.60
N PRO A 51 -4.16 -1.47 1.35
CA PRO A 51 -4.17 -1.58 2.82
C PRO A 51 -5.37 -0.88 3.48
N LEU A 52 -6.03 0.03 2.73
CA LEU A 52 -7.19 0.82 3.14
C LEU A 52 -8.52 0.25 2.62
N GLY A 53 -8.50 -0.96 2.05
CA GLY A 53 -9.64 -1.63 1.44
C GLY A 53 -9.67 -1.56 -0.09
N ALA A 54 -10.67 -2.23 -0.68
CA ALA A 54 -10.87 -2.30 -2.11
C ALA A 54 -11.24 -0.95 -2.74
N ARG A 55 -10.73 -0.70 -3.95
CA ARG A 55 -10.98 0.52 -4.73
C ARG A 55 -11.31 0.23 -6.18
N GLU A 56 -12.00 1.17 -6.83
CA GLU A 56 -12.32 1.10 -8.25
C GLU A 56 -11.10 1.41 -9.12
N ARG A 57 -10.90 0.59 -10.15
CA ARG A 57 -9.83 0.74 -11.13
C ARG A 57 -10.40 1.32 -12.42
N SER A 58 -9.84 2.43 -12.88
CA SER A 58 -10.15 3.04 -14.17
C SER A 58 -8.99 2.91 -15.16
N LYS A 59 -9.27 3.06 -16.47
CA LYS A 59 -8.23 3.05 -17.51
C LYS A 59 -7.23 4.19 -17.32
N ASP A 60 -7.72 5.36 -16.89
CA ASP A 60 -6.88 6.54 -16.71
C ASP A 60 -5.93 6.36 -15.53
N LEU A 61 -6.41 5.76 -14.43
CA LEU A 61 -5.60 5.41 -13.28
C LEU A 61 -4.48 4.43 -13.64
N VAL A 62 -4.75 3.45 -14.51
CA VAL A 62 -3.74 2.49 -14.99
C VAL A 62 -2.68 3.18 -15.85
N ARG A 63 -3.07 4.12 -16.72
CA ARG A 63 -2.13 4.88 -17.55
C ARG A 63 -1.25 5.81 -16.71
N GLU A 64 -1.84 6.48 -15.73
CA GLU A 64 -1.12 7.32 -14.78
C GLU A 64 -0.12 6.50 -13.97
N ALA A 65 -0.55 5.35 -13.42
CA ALA A 65 0.32 4.42 -12.71
C ALA A 65 1.52 3.97 -13.55
N MET A 66 1.32 3.62 -14.82
CA MET A 66 2.41 3.33 -15.75
C MET A 66 3.38 4.51 -15.92
N ALA A 67 2.84 5.72 -16.08
CA ALA A 67 3.63 6.92 -16.31
C ALA A 67 4.48 7.29 -15.08
N GLU A 68 3.93 7.14 -13.88
CA GLU A 68 4.66 7.37 -12.63
C GLU A 68 5.79 6.36 -12.41
N LEU A 69 5.55 5.08 -12.69
CA LEU A 69 6.56 4.02 -12.52
C LEU A 69 7.69 4.06 -13.57
N ARG A 70 7.50 4.78 -14.68
CA ARG A 70 8.54 5.02 -15.68
C ARG A 70 9.63 5.98 -15.21
N ASP A 71 9.30 6.89 -14.28
CA ASP A 71 10.28 7.81 -13.68
C ASP A 71 10.93 7.13 -12.46
N PRO A 72 12.23 6.83 -12.48
CA PRO A 72 12.91 6.15 -11.37
C PRO A 72 12.79 6.89 -10.03
N ARG A 73 12.74 8.23 -10.05
CA ARG A 73 12.64 9.03 -8.83
C ARG A 73 11.26 8.92 -8.20
N LYS A 74 10.21 8.98 -9.03
CA LYS A 74 8.83 8.80 -8.56
C LYS A 74 8.63 7.37 -8.07
N ARG A 75 9.09 6.39 -8.86
CA ARG A 75 9.03 4.97 -8.52
C ARG A 75 9.54 4.69 -7.11
N LEU A 76 10.72 5.22 -6.73
CA LEU A 76 11.29 5.05 -5.39
C LEU A 76 10.33 5.51 -4.27
N ILE A 77 9.65 6.63 -4.45
CA ILE A 77 8.67 7.16 -3.47
C ILE A 77 7.48 6.21 -3.35
N HIS A 78 7.00 5.65 -4.47
CA HIS A 78 5.89 4.70 -4.46
C HIS A 78 6.29 3.37 -3.82
N GLU A 79 7.52 2.88 -4.04
CA GLU A 79 8.04 1.67 -3.40
C GLU A 79 8.08 1.79 -1.89
N LEU A 80 8.52 2.94 -1.37
CA LEU A 80 8.55 3.20 0.08
C LEU A 80 7.15 3.15 0.69
N ARG A 81 6.14 3.67 -0.02
CA ARG A 81 4.74 3.69 0.45
C ARG A 81 4.05 2.33 0.28
N ALA A 82 4.40 1.57 -0.73
CA ALA A 82 3.79 0.27 -1.06
C ALA A 82 4.35 -0.90 -0.23
N ARG A 83 5.04 -0.62 0.89
CA ARG A 83 5.56 -1.67 1.79
C ARG A 83 4.48 -2.35 2.62
N LEU A 84 3.32 -1.70 2.80
CA LEU A 84 2.19 -2.30 3.50
C LEU A 84 1.53 -3.36 2.60
N PRO A 85 1.13 -4.51 3.16
CA PRO A 85 0.41 -5.51 2.37
C PRO A 85 -0.91 -4.92 1.86
N ALA A 86 -1.26 -5.24 0.62
CA ALA A 86 -2.49 -4.75 0.00
C ALA A 86 -3.76 -5.36 0.61
N SER A 87 -3.64 -6.40 1.44
CA SER A 87 -4.75 -6.91 2.24
C SER A 87 -5.12 -5.90 3.31
N ALA A 88 -6.42 -5.70 3.52
CA ALA A 88 -6.92 -4.93 4.65
C ALA A 88 -6.27 -5.42 5.96
N ILE A 89 -5.84 -4.47 6.79
CA ILE A 89 -5.43 -4.77 8.15
C ILE A 89 -6.69 -5.31 8.83
N VAL A 90 -6.68 -6.61 9.14
CA VAL A 90 -7.70 -7.19 10.00
C VAL A 90 -7.41 -6.61 11.37
N ASP A 91 -8.36 -5.86 11.93
CA ASP A 91 -8.34 -5.53 13.35
C ASP A 91 -8.46 -6.86 14.12
N LEU A 92 -7.30 -7.45 14.40
CA LEU A 92 -7.20 -8.46 15.41
C LEU A 92 -7.40 -7.70 16.71
N GLU A 93 -8.65 -7.65 17.19
CA GLU A 93 -8.98 -7.37 18.60
C GLU A 93 -8.40 -8.50 19.47
N GLU A 94 -7.10 -8.75 19.39
CA GLU A 94 -6.41 -9.45 20.47
C GLU A 94 -6.34 -8.44 21.62
N PRO A 95 -6.83 -8.79 22.82
CA PRO A 95 -6.65 -7.95 23.99
C PRO A 95 -5.14 -7.71 24.10
N ILE A 96 -4.73 -6.43 24.04
CA ILE A 96 -3.37 -6.06 24.41
C ILE A 96 -3.29 -6.38 25.91
N GLU A 97 -2.76 -7.55 26.27
CA GLU A 97 -2.37 -7.82 27.64
C GLU A 97 -1.35 -6.75 27.99
N GLU A 98 -1.72 -5.82 28.88
CA GLU A 98 -0.78 -4.84 29.40
C GLU A 98 0.41 -5.62 29.98
N PRO A 99 1.63 -5.45 29.43
CA PRO A 99 2.77 -6.18 29.93
C PRO A 99 2.97 -5.78 31.39
N ASP A 100 3.12 -6.78 32.27
CA ASP A 100 3.51 -6.54 33.66
C ASP A 100 4.79 -5.69 33.64
N GLU A 101 4.76 -4.50 34.25
CA GLU A 101 5.82 -3.46 34.16
C GLU A 101 7.21 -4.02 34.48
N LEU A 102 7.27 -5.05 35.33
CA LEU A 102 8.49 -5.76 35.74
C LEU A 102 9.10 -6.63 34.63
N THR A 103 8.32 -7.00 33.62
CA THR A 103 8.71 -7.87 32.50
C THR A 103 8.89 -7.13 31.18
N ALA A 104 8.59 -5.84 31.14
CA ALA A 104 8.83 -5.03 29.96
C ALA A 104 10.34 -5.03 29.62
N PRO A 105 10.71 -5.05 28.33
CA PRO A 105 12.12 -5.07 27.94
C PRO A 105 12.90 -3.85 28.44
N TRP A 106 12.20 -2.74 28.73
CA TRP A 106 12.77 -1.52 29.30
C TRP A 106 11.84 -0.93 30.38
N PRO A 107 11.84 -1.48 31.61
CA PRO A 107 10.90 -1.10 32.69
C PRO A 107 10.97 0.37 33.11
N GLN A 108 12.06 1.05 32.79
CA GLN A 108 12.37 2.42 33.21
C GLN A 108 12.43 3.40 32.03
N ALA A 109 12.01 2.99 30.84
CA ALA A 109 12.06 3.81 29.63
C ALA A 109 11.21 5.08 29.74
N LEU A 110 9.99 4.99 30.29
CA LEU A 110 9.10 6.14 30.43
C LEU A 110 9.71 7.20 31.34
N ARG A 111 10.29 6.78 32.47
CA ARG A 111 11.02 7.67 33.38
C ARG A 111 12.29 8.26 32.75
N ALA A 112 13.08 7.45 32.06
CA ALA A 112 14.31 7.91 31.40
C ALA A 112 14.03 8.94 30.28
N LEU A 113 12.86 8.84 29.63
CA LEU A 113 12.38 9.76 28.60
C LEU A 113 11.57 10.93 29.18
N GLY A 114 11.34 10.97 30.50
CA GLY A 114 10.64 12.05 31.19
C GLY A 114 9.12 12.05 31.02
N PHE A 115 8.53 10.92 30.61
CA PHE A 115 7.08 10.75 30.52
C PHE A 115 6.44 10.48 31.88
N GLU A 116 7.23 10.03 32.87
CA GLU A 116 6.80 9.81 34.26
C GLU A 116 7.81 10.44 35.24
N SER A 117 7.30 10.98 36.36
CA SER A 117 8.08 11.69 37.40
C SER A 117 8.50 10.78 38.56
#